data_AF-A0A7N2LM63-F1
#
_entry.id   AF-A0A7N2LM63-F1
#
_cell.length_a   1.000
_cell.length_b   1.000
_cell.length_c   1.000
_cell.angle_alpha   90.00
_cell.angle_beta   90.00
_cell.angle_gamma   90.00
#
_symmetry.space_group_name_H-M   'P 1'
#
loop_
_entity.id
_entity.type
_entity.pdbx_description
1 polymer ?
#
loop_
_entity_poly.entity_id
_entity_poly.type
_entity_poly.pdbx_seq_one_letter_code
_entity_poly.pdbx_strand_id
1 'polypeptide(L)'
;MMSGAEKVVCVTGASGYIASWLVKLLLQRGYTVKATVRDPNDPKKTDHLLALDGAKERLKLFKANLLEEGSFDSVVDDCVGVFHTASPVFLAASDPQAELIDPAVKGTLNVLKSCSKFSSIKRIIVTSSIGAIMCSRKPLTPDVILDETWFSDPVTCEESKLWYMLSKTLAEEAAWKFAKENGIDMITMNPGLVIGPLLQSTTTFSVDTILNLINGSYSSYDGSYRFVDIRDVANAHIQVFETPSASGRYCLVGRVTSHSETLKILRELFPALFPTQK
;
A
#
# COMPACT_ATOMS: atom_id res chain seq x y z
N MET A 1 14.72 -0.45 26.72
CA MET A 1 14.67 -1.44 25.62
C MET A 1 13.31 -2.11 25.68
N MET A 2 12.56 -2.13 24.56
CA MET A 2 11.26 -2.78 24.50
C MET A 2 11.42 -4.30 24.66
N SER A 3 10.55 -4.94 25.43
CA SER A 3 10.60 -6.39 25.68
C SER A 3 10.29 -7.20 24.40
N GLY A 4 10.64 -8.49 24.38
CA GLY A 4 10.45 -9.34 23.18
C GLY A 4 8.99 -9.45 22.70
N ALA A 5 8.01 -9.34 23.60
CA ALA A 5 6.59 -9.30 23.28
C ALA A 5 6.15 -7.96 22.64
N GLU A 6 6.85 -6.86 22.93
CA GLU A 6 6.54 -5.53 22.38
C GLU A 6 7.05 -5.31 20.95
N LYS A 7 7.66 -6.34 20.34
CA LYS A 7 8.22 -6.28 18.98
C LYS A 7 7.60 -7.27 18.01
N VAL A 8 6.42 -7.82 18.30
CA VAL A 8 5.69 -8.70 17.38
C VAL A 8 4.67 -7.90 16.60
N VAL A 9 4.78 -7.90 15.27
CA VAL A 9 3.85 -7.19 14.38
C VAL A 9 3.34 -8.09 13.27
N CYS A 10 2.13 -7.82 12.79
CA CYS A 10 1.55 -8.50 11.64
C CYS A 10 1.69 -7.63 10.38
N VAL A 11 2.09 -8.22 9.25
CA VAL A 11 2.05 -7.57 7.92
C VAL A 11 1.20 -8.41 7.00
N THR A 12 0.04 -7.89 6.59
CA THR A 12 -0.86 -8.64 5.69
C THR A 12 -0.42 -8.49 4.24
N GLY A 13 -0.51 -9.54 3.43
CA GLY A 13 -0.20 -9.46 1.99
C GLY A 13 1.29 -9.23 1.73
N ALA A 14 2.14 -9.88 2.52
CA ALA A 14 3.58 -9.64 2.60
C ALA A 14 4.33 -9.81 1.27
N SER A 15 3.78 -10.58 0.34
CA SER A 15 4.32 -10.73 -1.03
C SER A 15 4.06 -9.52 -1.94
N GLY A 16 3.43 -8.46 -1.45
CA GLY A 16 3.24 -7.20 -2.16
C GLY A 16 4.52 -6.36 -2.20
N TYR A 17 4.55 -5.38 -3.10
CA TYR A 17 5.73 -4.53 -3.27
C TYR A 17 6.03 -3.64 -2.05
N ILE A 18 5.02 -2.91 -1.53
CA ILE A 18 5.13 -2.14 -0.28
C ILE A 18 5.38 -3.07 0.90
N ALA A 19 4.64 -4.17 0.95
CA ALA A 19 4.66 -5.11 2.06
C ALA A 19 6.03 -5.78 2.24
N SER A 20 6.67 -6.24 1.16
CA SER A 20 7.99 -6.89 1.21
C SER A 20 9.08 -5.94 1.72
N TRP A 21 9.05 -4.67 1.30
CA TRP A 21 9.95 -3.64 1.84
C TRP A 21 9.67 -3.33 3.31
N LEU A 22 8.40 -3.27 3.70
CA LEU A 22 8.01 -3.09 5.09
C LEU A 22 8.51 -4.25 5.97
N VAL A 23 8.32 -5.51 5.53
CA VAL A 23 8.86 -6.71 6.20
C VAL A 23 10.38 -6.59 6.35
N LYS A 24 11.09 -6.26 5.27
CA LYS A 24 12.55 -6.06 5.29
C LYS A 24 12.99 -5.06 6.36
N LEU A 25 12.38 -3.87 6.38
CA LEU A 25 12.78 -2.81 7.30
C LEU A 25 12.37 -3.10 8.76
N LEU A 26 11.25 -3.78 8.97
CA LEU A 26 10.85 -4.25 10.31
C LEU A 26 11.84 -5.30 10.86
N LEU A 27 12.24 -6.27 10.03
CA LEU A 27 13.24 -7.28 10.42
C LEU A 27 14.59 -6.63 10.78
N GLN A 28 15.03 -5.63 10.01
CA GLN A 28 16.25 -4.86 10.28
C GLN A 28 16.18 -4.07 11.59
N ARG A 29 14.98 -3.62 12.01
CA ARG A 29 14.72 -2.99 13.31
C ARG A 29 14.55 -3.97 14.47
N GLY A 30 14.69 -5.27 14.19
CA GLY A 30 14.62 -6.35 15.17
C GLY A 30 13.19 -6.72 15.58
N TYR A 31 12.18 -6.39 14.76
CA TYR A 31 10.82 -6.90 14.96
C TYR A 31 10.74 -8.40 14.60
N THR A 32 9.88 -9.11 15.31
CA THR A 32 9.33 -10.39 14.83
C THR A 32 8.13 -10.09 13.96
N VAL A 33 8.15 -10.54 12.71
CA VAL A 33 7.11 -10.25 11.72
C VAL A 33 6.30 -11.51 11.45
N LYS A 34 5.01 -11.47 11.81
CA LYS A 34 4.01 -12.43 11.35
C LYS A 34 3.47 -11.93 10.00
N ALA A 35 3.80 -12.59 8.92
CA ALA A 35 3.54 -12.13 7.56
C ALA A 35 2.51 -13.03 6.89
N THR A 36 1.44 -12.46 6.33
CA THR A 36 0.44 -13.25 5.61
C THR A 36 0.69 -13.29 4.11
N VAL A 37 0.50 -14.46 3.53
CA VAL A 37 0.44 -14.70 2.08
C VAL A 37 -0.71 -15.65 1.76
N ARG A 38 -1.16 -15.68 0.50
CA ARG A 38 -2.26 -16.59 0.08
C ARG A 38 -1.85 -18.07 0.15
N ASP A 39 -0.61 -18.36 -0.20
CA ASP A 39 -0.02 -19.69 -0.08
C ASP A 39 1.44 -19.54 0.40
N PRO A 40 1.76 -19.95 1.64
CA PRO A 40 3.12 -19.92 2.16
C PRO A 40 4.06 -20.94 1.49
N ASN A 41 3.49 -21.92 0.78
CA ASN A 41 4.25 -22.95 0.07
C ASN A 41 4.55 -22.59 -1.38
N ASP A 42 4.10 -21.42 -1.88
CA ASP A 42 4.44 -20.95 -3.23
C ASP A 42 5.76 -20.16 -3.21
N PRO A 43 6.88 -20.74 -3.64
CA PRO A 43 8.19 -20.08 -3.61
C PRO A 43 8.21 -18.80 -4.45
N LYS A 44 7.39 -18.70 -5.51
CA LYS A 44 7.29 -17.47 -6.32
C LYS A 44 6.77 -16.27 -5.52
N LYS A 45 6.05 -16.54 -4.42
CA LYS A 45 5.47 -15.52 -3.54
C LYS A 45 6.22 -15.37 -2.23
N THR A 46 7.12 -16.29 -1.86
CA THR A 46 7.75 -16.31 -0.54
C THR A 46 9.28 -16.25 -0.57
N ASP A 47 9.96 -16.70 -1.63
CA ASP A 47 11.43 -16.77 -1.67
C ASP A 47 12.09 -15.41 -1.39
N HIS A 48 11.55 -14.33 -1.99
CA HIS A 48 12.07 -12.99 -1.78
C HIS A 48 11.91 -12.48 -0.33
N LEU A 49 10.96 -13.02 0.44
CA LEU A 49 10.77 -12.70 1.86
C LEU A 49 11.70 -13.56 2.72
N LEU A 50 11.81 -14.85 2.40
CA LEU A 50 12.66 -15.81 3.12
C LEU A 50 14.16 -15.51 2.95
N ALA A 51 14.53 -14.85 1.84
CA ALA A 51 15.90 -14.39 1.58
C ALA A 51 16.29 -13.10 2.31
N LEU A 52 15.37 -12.45 3.04
CA LEU A 52 15.68 -11.22 3.76
C LEU A 52 16.56 -11.49 4.98
N ASP A 53 17.45 -10.54 5.29
CA ASP A 53 18.28 -10.61 6.49
C ASP A 53 17.41 -10.64 7.76
N GLY A 54 17.69 -11.60 8.65
CA GLY A 54 16.91 -11.89 9.86
C GLY A 54 15.59 -12.62 9.64
N ALA A 55 15.23 -13.00 8.41
CA ALA A 55 13.98 -13.71 8.14
C ALA A 55 13.95 -15.10 8.79
N LYS A 56 15.07 -15.83 8.73
CA LYS A 56 15.18 -17.19 9.30
C LYS A 56 14.82 -17.24 10.79
N GLU A 57 15.14 -16.19 11.53
CA GLU A 57 14.93 -16.11 12.98
C GLU A 57 13.61 -15.43 13.35
N ARG A 58 13.15 -14.45 12.56
CA ARG A 58 12.11 -13.50 12.98
C ARG A 58 10.95 -13.34 11.99
N LEU A 59 11.00 -13.94 10.80
CA LEU A 59 9.86 -13.97 9.87
C LEU A 59 9.06 -15.26 10.05
N LYS A 60 7.75 -15.13 10.26
CA LYS A 60 6.82 -16.25 10.32
C LYS A 60 5.76 -16.07 9.25
N LEU A 61 5.73 -16.95 8.25
CA LEU A 61 4.73 -16.92 7.18
C LEU A 61 3.45 -17.64 7.62
N PHE A 62 2.30 -17.00 7.39
CA PHE A 62 0.98 -17.56 7.65
C PHE A 62 0.15 -17.54 6.37
N LYS A 63 -0.64 -18.60 6.17
CA LYS A 63 -1.69 -18.60 5.15
C LYS A 63 -2.84 -17.73 5.63
N ALA A 64 -3.26 -16.76 4.83
CA ALA A 64 -4.51 -16.03 5.05
C ALA A 64 -5.13 -15.62 3.72
N ASN A 65 -6.45 -15.58 3.68
CA ASN A 65 -7.20 -15.13 2.51
C ASN A 65 -8.03 -13.90 2.89
N LEU A 66 -7.77 -12.80 2.18
CA LEU A 66 -8.37 -11.50 2.46
C LEU A 66 -9.91 -11.54 2.57
N LEU A 67 -10.57 -12.41 1.79
CA LEU A 67 -12.03 -12.49 1.73
C LEU A 67 -12.62 -13.63 2.58
N GLU A 68 -11.79 -14.41 3.25
CA GLU A 68 -12.22 -15.48 4.15
C GLU A 68 -12.31 -14.93 5.57
N GLU A 69 -13.53 -14.88 6.12
CA GLU A 69 -13.79 -14.35 7.46
C GLU A 69 -13.01 -15.11 8.53
N GLY A 70 -12.35 -14.37 9.43
CA GLY A 70 -11.57 -14.96 10.52
C GLY A 70 -10.19 -15.50 10.11
N SER A 71 -9.83 -15.44 8.82
CA SER A 71 -8.52 -15.93 8.35
C SER A 71 -7.31 -15.18 8.92
N PHE A 72 -7.55 -14.03 9.55
CA PHE A 72 -6.51 -13.22 10.20
C PHE A 72 -6.50 -13.37 11.73
N ASP A 73 -7.46 -14.06 12.34
CA ASP A 73 -7.59 -14.10 13.80
C ASP A 73 -6.32 -14.64 14.48
N SER A 74 -5.82 -15.79 14.03
CA SER A 74 -4.65 -16.44 14.62
C SER A 74 -3.33 -15.69 14.37
N VAL A 75 -3.23 -14.96 13.25
CA VAL A 75 -1.99 -14.26 12.89
C VAL A 75 -1.86 -12.91 13.58
N VAL A 76 -2.98 -12.22 13.88
CA VAL A 76 -2.95 -10.95 14.60
C VAL A 76 -2.88 -11.13 16.11
N ASP A 77 -3.20 -12.31 16.63
CA ASP A 77 -2.99 -12.67 18.03
C ASP A 77 -1.54 -12.37 18.48
N ASP A 78 -1.36 -11.92 19.72
CA ASP A 78 -0.09 -11.44 20.29
C ASP A 78 0.67 -10.35 19.51
N CYS A 79 0.08 -9.73 18.47
CA CYS A 79 0.72 -8.62 17.78
C CYS A 79 0.45 -7.31 18.52
N VAL A 80 1.48 -6.47 18.66
CA VAL A 80 1.29 -5.09 19.16
C VAL A 80 0.86 -4.12 18.06
N GLY A 81 1.07 -4.49 16.80
CA GLY A 81 0.72 -3.68 15.64
C GLY A 81 0.38 -4.51 14.42
N VAL A 82 -0.52 -3.99 13.59
CA VAL A 82 -0.91 -4.62 12.33
C VAL A 82 -0.75 -3.63 11.19
N PHE A 83 0.01 -4.03 10.17
CA PHE A 83 0.19 -3.30 8.93
C PHE A 83 -0.67 -3.97 7.85
N HIS A 84 -1.84 -3.40 7.60
CA HIS A 84 -2.75 -3.88 6.58
C HIS A 84 -2.40 -3.31 5.21
N THR A 85 -1.59 -4.04 4.46
CA THR A 85 -1.17 -3.67 3.10
C THR A 85 -1.88 -4.44 1.98
N ALA A 86 -2.63 -5.49 2.35
CA ALA A 86 -3.24 -6.42 1.39
C ALA A 86 -4.48 -5.79 0.74
N SER A 87 -4.39 -5.45 -0.54
CA SER A 87 -5.53 -4.93 -1.29
C SER A 87 -5.37 -5.21 -2.78
N PRO A 88 -6.44 -5.46 -3.53
CA PRO A 88 -6.37 -5.59 -4.99
C PRO A 88 -5.87 -4.28 -5.64
N VAL A 89 -5.07 -4.41 -6.70
CA VAL A 89 -4.52 -3.27 -7.46
C VAL A 89 -4.63 -3.57 -8.96
N PHE A 90 -5.79 -3.30 -9.54
CA PHE A 90 -6.03 -3.40 -10.99
C PHE A 90 -6.77 -2.13 -11.44
N LEU A 91 -6.39 -1.58 -12.60
CA LEU A 91 -7.04 -0.38 -13.17
C LEU A 91 -8.23 -0.70 -14.07
N ALA A 92 -8.33 -1.95 -14.52
CA ALA A 92 -9.42 -2.43 -15.36
C ALA A 92 -9.98 -3.72 -14.75
N ALA A 93 -11.30 -3.80 -14.70
CA ALA A 93 -12.06 -4.95 -14.23
C ALA A 93 -13.30 -5.09 -15.12
N SER A 94 -13.71 -6.33 -15.41
CA SER A 94 -14.95 -6.57 -16.16
C SER A 94 -16.17 -6.31 -15.27
N ASP A 95 -16.09 -6.71 -14.01
CA ASP A 95 -17.02 -6.33 -12.94
C ASP A 95 -16.27 -5.56 -11.83
N PRO A 96 -16.21 -4.22 -11.91
CA PRO A 96 -15.54 -3.40 -10.90
C PRO A 96 -16.10 -3.59 -9.49
N GLN A 97 -17.39 -3.91 -9.36
CA GLN A 97 -18.01 -4.12 -8.05
C GLN A 97 -17.45 -5.39 -7.42
N ALA A 98 -17.55 -6.53 -8.09
CA ALA A 98 -17.13 -7.83 -7.56
C ALA A 98 -15.62 -8.02 -7.50
N GLU A 99 -14.87 -7.45 -8.45
CA GLU A 99 -13.42 -7.69 -8.57
C GLU A 99 -12.56 -6.68 -7.81
N LEU A 100 -13.09 -5.48 -7.50
CA LEU A 100 -12.29 -4.39 -6.96
C LEU A 100 -12.90 -3.73 -5.72
N ILE A 101 -14.15 -3.26 -5.79
CA ILE A 101 -14.80 -2.52 -4.70
C ILE A 101 -15.11 -3.45 -3.52
N ASP A 102 -15.86 -4.52 -3.77
CA ASP A 102 -16.24 -5.49 -2.75
C ASP A 102 -15.02 -6.10 -2.05
N PRO A 103 -13.99 -6.58 -2.78
CA PRO A 103 -12.82 -7.15 -2.13
C PRO A 103 -12.01 -6.14 -1.32
N ALA A 104 -11.94 -4.88 -1.76
CA ALA A 104 -11.25 -3.83 -1.01
C ALA A 104 -11.94 -3.53 0.33
N VAL A 105 -13.27 -3.34 0.31
CA VAL A 105 -14.06 -3.03 1.51
C VAL A 105 -14.14 -4.25 2.44
N LYS A 106 -14.55 -5.41 1.93
CA LYS A 106 -14.70 -6.64 2.71
C LYS A 106 -13.36 -7.09 3.29
N GLY A 107 -12.29 -7.02 2.51
CA GLY A 107 -10.94 -7.34 2.95
C GLY A 107 -10.44 -6.47 4.08
N THR A 108 -10.60 -5.16 3.95
CA THR A 108 -10.21 -4.20 4.98
C THR A 108 -10.97 -4.45 6.28
N LEU A 109 -12.30 -4.58 6.20
CA LEU A 109 -13.13 -4.86 7.37
C LEU A 109 -12.82 -6.22 8.01
N ASN A 110 -12.49 -7.24 7.22
CA ASN A 110 -12.13 -8.56 7.74
C ASN A 110 -10.89 -8.47 8.64
N VAL A 111 -9.84 -7.78 8.20
CA VAL A 111 -8.62 -7.59 9.00
C VAL A 111 -8.92 -6.78 10.27
N LEU A 112 -9.68 -5.69 10.15
CA LEU A 112 -10.03 -4.86 11.31
C LEU A 112 -10.88 -5.62 12.34
N LYS A 113 -11.82 -6.45 11.89
CA LYS A 113 -12.61 -7.35 12.75
C LYS A 113 -11.76 -8.38 13.48
N SER A 114 -10.74 -8.94 12.82
CA SER A 114 -9.78 -9.80 13.51
C SER A 114 -9.02 -9.02 14.57
N CYS A 115 -8.58 -7.80 14.25
CA CYS A 115 -7.82 -6.97 15.19
C CYS A 115 -8.65 -6.56 16.42
N SER A 116 -9.93 -6.24 16.26
CA SER A 116 -10.80 -5.84 17.37
C SER A 116 -11.03 -6.94 18.42
N LYS A 117 -10.67 -8.19 18.12
CA LYS A 117 -10.80 -9.32 19.06
C LYS A 117 -9.65 -9.39 20.07
N PHE A 118 -8.53 -8.72 19.83
CA PHE A 118 -7.31 -8.86 20.63
C PHE A 118 -6.85 -7.53 21.23
N SER A 119 -6.79 -7.46 22.55
CA SER A 119 -6.35 -6.28 23.30
C SER A 119 -4.85 -6.01 23.22
N SER A 120 -4.06 -6.96 22.70
CA SER A 120 -2.62 -6.80 22.46
C SER A 120 -2.31 -5.77 21.39
N ILE A 121 -3.24 -5.56 20.45
CA ILE A 121 -3.07 -4.65 19.31
C ILE A 121 -3.22 -3.21 19.78
N LYS A 122 -2.13 -2.46 19.68
CA LYS A 122 -2.07 -1.06 20.11
C LYS A 122 -2.37 -0.08 18.98
N ARG A 123 -2.03 -0.44 17.74
CA ARG A 123 -2.21 0.43 16.56
C ARG A 123 -2.30 -0.37 15.27
N ILE A 124 -3.17 0.06 14.36
CA ILE A 124 -3.32 -0.51 13.01
C ILE A 124 -2.92 0.54 11.97
N ILE A 125 -2.01 0.18 11.08
CA ILE A 125 -1.60 1.01 9.94
C ILE A 125 -2.21 0.42 8.68
N VAL A 126 -3.07 1.18 7.99
CA VAL A 126 -3.71 0.75 6.74
C VAL A 126 -3.02 1.43 5.56
N THR A 127 -2.55 0.65 4.60
CA THR A 127 -2.06 1.17 3.33
C THR A 127 -3.25 1.50 2.42
N SER A 128 -3.59 2.77 2.36
CA SER A 128 -4.58 3.32 1.44
C SER A 128 -3.91 3.85 0.16
N SER A 129 -4.34 4.99 -0.36
CA SER A 129 -3.90 5.57 -1.63
C SER A 129 -4.22 7.05 -1.69
N ILE A 130 -3.42 7.81 -2.44
CA ILE A 130 -3.79 9.18 -2.83
C ILE A 130 -5.11 9.22 -3.63
N GLY A 131 -5.54 8.08 -4.18
CA GLY A 131 -6.85 7.91 -4.82
C GLY A 131 -8.04 8.06 -3.87
N ALA A 132 -7.85 7.99 -2.55
CA ALA A 132 -8.87 8.31 -1.53
C ALA A 132 -8.86 9.80 -1.12
N ILE A 133 -7.95 10.60 -1.69
CA ILE A 133 -7.75 12.02 -1.37
C ILE A 133 -8.11 12.92 -2.55
N MET A 134 -7.63 12.59 -3.77
CA MET A 134 -7.61 13.56 -4.87
C MET A 134 -8.86 13.62 -5.77
N CYS A 135 -9.69 12.59 -5.79
CA CYS A 135 -10.81 12.48 -6.74
C CYS A 135 -11.95 13.41 -6.28
N SER A 136 -11.96 14.65 -6.73
CA SER A 136 -12.95 15.64 -6.32
C SER A 136 -13.56 16.34 -7.53
N ARG A 137 -14.71 16.99 -7.34
CA ARG A 137 -15.32 17.85 -8.37
C ARG A 137 -14.49 19.09 -8.70
N LYS A 138 -13.54 19.46 -7.84
CA LYS A 138 -12.68 20.63 -8.05
C LYS A 138 -11.52 20.24 -8.97
N PRO A 139 -11.22 21.05 -10.00
CA PRO A 139 -10.06 20.81 -10.85
C PRO A 139 -8.77 20.93 -10.03
N LEU A 140 -7.81 20.06 -10.31
CA LEU A 140 -6.48 20.10 -9.71
C LEU A 140 -5.57 21.00 -10.58
N THR A 141 -5.55 22.30 -10.30
CA THR A 141 -4.62 23.25 -10.94
C THR A 141 -3.25 23.22 -10.25
N PRO A 142 -2.16 23.75 -10.86
CA PRO A 142 -0.82 23.75 -10.27
C PRO A 142 -0.72 24.39 -8.87
N ASP A 143 -1.62 25.32 -8.59
CA ASP A 143 -1.75 26.11 -7.37
C ASP A 143 -2.55 25.41 -6.25
N VAL A 144 -3.18 24.27 -6.55
CA VAL A 144 -3.88 23.45 -5.55
C VAL A 144 -2.88 22.66 -4.71
N ILE A 145 -2.90 22.92 -3.41
CA ILE A 145 -2.20 22.09 -2.40
C ILE A 145 -3.20 21.04 -1.91
N LEU A 146 -2.89 19.77 -2.19
CA LEU A 146 -3.59 18.64 -1.60
C LEU A 146 -2.95 18.27 -0.27
N ASP A 147 -3.79 18.12 0.74
CA ASP A 147 -3.42 17.64 2.07
C ASP A 147 -4.45 16.62 2.56
N GLU A 148 -4.28 16.16 3.79
CA GLU A 148 -5.09 15.13 4.44
C GLU A 148 -6.53 15.57 4.73
N THR A 149 -6.85 16.86 4.59
CA THR A 149 -8.23 17.39 4.75
C THR A 149 -9.08 17.13 3.50
N TRP A 150 -8.47 16.75 2.38
CA TRP A 150 -9.17 16.39 1.15
C TRP A 150 -9.64 14.95 1.18
N PHE A 151 -10.90 14.75 0.81
CA PHE A 151 -11.49 13.43 0.64
C PHE A 151 -11.98 13.29 -0.78
N SER A 152 -11.73 12.12 -1.37
CA SER A 152 -12.32 11.80 -2.65
C SER A 152 -13.84 11.69 -2.54
N ASP A 153 -14.56 12.14 -3.56
CA ASP A 153 -16.01 12.05 -3.68
C ASP A 153 -16.38 10.74 -4.40
N PRO A 154 -16.95 9.74 -3.71
CA PRO A 154 -17.32 8.46 -4.32
C PRO A 154 -18.20 8.62 -5.56
N VAL A 155 -19.13 9.57 -5.55
CA VAL A 155 -20.04 9.82 -6.68
C VAL A 155 -19.24 10.27 -7.90
N THR A 156 -18.33 11.22 -7.72
CA THR A 156 -17.45 11.69 -8.81
C THR A 156 -16.59 10.56 -9.37
N CYS A 157 -16.04 9.70 -8.50
CA CYS A 157 -15.22 8.59 -8.95
C CYS A 157 -16.05 7.55 -9.73
N GLU A 158 -17.29 7.27 -9.32
CA GLU A 158 -18.22 6.38 -10.03
C GLU A 158 -18.64 6.94 -11.39
N GLU A 159 -19.11 8.19 -11.45
CA GLU A 159 -19.53 8.87 -12.69
C GLU A 159 -18.38 8.92 -13.71
N SER A 160 -17.15 9.12 -13.23
CA SER A 160 -15.93 9.16 -14.05
C SER A 160 -15.34 7.77 -14.33
N LYS A 161 -15.97 6.69 -13.86
CA LYS A 161 -15.49 5.30 -13.97
C LYS A 161 -14.08 5.08 -13.41
N LEU A 162 -13.67 5.86 -12.41
CA LEU A 162 -12.41 5.76 -11.69
C LEU A 162 -12.50 4.70 -10.59
N TRP A 163 -12.78 3.44 -10.99
CA TRP A 163 -13.14 2.36 -10.08
C TRP A 163 -12.10 2.04 -9.00
N TYR A 164 -10.81 2.19 -9.32
CA TYR A 164 -9.74 2.04 -8.33
C TYR A 164 -9.75 3.15 -7.27
N MET A 165 -10.02 4.40 -7.67
CA MET A 165 -10.15 5.50 -6.71
C MET A 165 -11.38 5.29 -5.85
N LEU A 166 -12.50 4.88 -6.45
CA LEU A 166 -13.73 4.56 -5.74
C LEU A 166 -13.51 3.44 -4.70
N SER A 167 -12.87 2.33 -5.08
CA SER A 167 -12.62 1.21 -4.16
C SER A 167 -11.75 1.60 -2.99
N LYS A 168 -10.70 2.40 -3.22
CA LYS A 168 -9.83 2.92 -2.14
C LYS A 168 -10.54 3.91 -1.24
N THR A 169 -11.38 4.78 -1.81
CA THR A 169 -12.18 5.74 -1.06
C THR A 169 -13.15 5.02 -0.13
N LEU A 170 -13.96 4.11 -0.67
CA LEU A 170 -14.96 3.37 0.11
C LEU A 170 -14.32 2.44 1.17
N ALA A 171 -13.18 1.81 0.84
CA ALA A 171 -12.46 0.98 1.81
C ALA A 171 -11.90 1.80 2.97
N GLU A 172 -11.35 2.99 2.71
CA GLU A 172 -10.82 3.89 3.74
C GLU A 172 -11.94 4.48 4.61
N GLU A 173 -13.06 4.89 4.01
CA GLU A 173 -14.25 5.36 4.74
C GLU A 173 -14.80 4.27 5.67
N ALA A 174 -14.95 3.05 5.17
CA ALA A 174 -15.40 1.90 5.95
C ALA A 174 -14.43 1.58 7.09
N ALA A 175 -13.12 1.67 6.85
CA ALA A 175 -12.09 1.45 7.85
C ALA A 175 -12.18 2.48 8.99
N TRP A 176 -12.27 3.78 8.66
CA TRP A 176 -12.37 4.84 9.67
C TRP A 176 -13.66 4.75 10.46
N LYS A 177 -14.78 4.44 9.81
CA LYS A 177 -16.06 4.21 10.48
C LYS A 177 -15.94 3.07 11.50
N PHE A 178 -15.45 1.92 11.05
CA PHE A 178 -15.28 0.75 11.92
C PHE A 178 -14.31 1.04 13.08
N ALA A 179 -13.17 1.68 12.81
CA ALA A 179 -12.18 2.00 13.82
C ALA A 179 -12.76 2.92 14.91
N LYS A 180 -13.50 3.96 14.50
CA LYS A 180 -14.17 4.88 15.43
C LYS A 180 -15.22 4.16 16.29
N GLU A 181 -16.05 3.31 15.69
CA GLU A 181 -17.10 2.57 16.39
C GLU A 181 -16.54 1.54 17.39
N ASN A 182 -15.32 1.04 17.17
CA ASN A 182 -14.68 0.01 18.00
C ASN A 182 -13.50 0.53 18.84
N GLY A 183 -13.27 1.85 18.89
CA GLY A 183 -12.19 2.45 19.69
C GLY A 183 -10.78 2.04 19.26
N ILE A 184 -10.57 1.77 17.97
CA ILE A 184 -9.29 1.32 17.42
C ILE A 184 -8.42 2.54 17.08
N ASP A 185 -7.17 2.55 17.56
CA ASP A 185 -6.13 3.47 17.09
C ASP A 185 -5.67 3.03 15.68
N MET A 186 -6.09 3.80 14.67
CA MET A 186 -5.81 3.53 13.27
C MET A 186 -5.18 4.75 12.60
N ILE A 187 -4.22 4.49 11.71
CA ILE A 187 -3.61 5.49 10.82
C ILE A 187 -3.67 4.98 9.39
N THR A 188 -3.96 5.86 8.42
CA THR A 188 -3.92 5.52 7.00
C THR A 188 -2.75 6.18 6.30
N MET A 189 -2.05 5.40 5.47
CA MET A 189 -0.96 5.89 4.62
C MET A 189 -1.47 5.97 3.18
N ASN A 190 -1.35 7.14 2.55
CA ASN A 190 -1.94 7.46 1.25
C ASN A 190 -0.87 7.70 0.19
N PRO A 191 -0.18 6.64 -0.30
CA PRO A 191 0.86 6.78 -1.30
C PRO A 191 0.34 7.17 -2.68
N GLY A 192 1.20 7.89 -3.41
CA GLY A 192 1.10 8.07 -4.85
C GLY A 192 1.56 6.84 -5.64
N LEU A 193 2.14 7.08 -6.82
CA LEU A 193 2.74 6.06 -7.67
C LEU A 193 4.09 5.61 -7.08
N VAL A 194 4.09 4.45 -6.43
CA VAL A 194 5.27 3.96 -5.70
C VAL A 194 6.29 3.34 -6.65
N ILE A 195 7.49 3.90 -6.69
CA ILE A 195 8.62 3.45 -7.52
C ILE A 195 9.83 3.10 -6.65
N GLY A 196 10.81 2.39 -7.20
CA GLY A 196 12.05 2.06 -6.50
C GLY A 196 12.60 0.68 -6.83
N PRO A 197 13.56 0.16 -6.04
CA PRO A 197 14.16 -1.14 -6.29
C PRO A 197 13.21 -2.30 -5.94
N LEU A 198 13.21 -3.33 -6.77
CA LEU A 198 12.42 -4.54 -6.56
C LEU A 198 13.14 -5.54 -5.66
N LEU A 199 12.41 -6.18 -4.74
CA LEU A 199 12.88 -7.34 -3.98
C LEU A 199 12.44 -8.67 -4.61
N GLN A 200 11.44 -8.62 -5.50
CA GLN A 200 10.83 -9.76 -6.16
C GLN A 200 10.97 -9.63 -7.68
N SER A 201 10.91 -10.76 -8.40
CA SER A 201 11.05 -10.78 -9.86
C SER A 201 9.81 -10.32 -10.63
N THR A 202 8.68 -10.11 -9.95
CA THR A 202 7.43 -9.64 -10.57
C THR A 202 7.33 -8.12 -10.51
N THR A 203 7.00 -7.50 -11.63
CA THR A 203 6.71 -6.07 -11.72
C THR A 203 5.33 -5.75 -11.10
N THR A 204 5.17 -4.50 -10.68
CA THR A 204 3.89 -3.91 -10.29
C THR A 204 3.43 -2.93 -11.33
N PHE A 205 2.14 -2.56 -11.31
CA PHE A 205 1.60 -1.51 -12.17
C PHE A 205 2.46 -0.23 -12.23
N SER A 206 2.98 0.22 -11.09
CA SER A 206 3.83 1.40 -11.01
C SER A 206 5.20 1.22 -11.67
N VAL A 207 5.80 0.04 -11.57
CA VAL A 207 7.07 -0.28 -12.24
C VAL A 207 6.84 -0.49 -13.73
N ASP A 208 5.75 -1.16 -14.12
CA ASP A 208 5.33 -1.31 -15.50
C ASP A 208 5.09 0.06 -16.17
N THR A 209 4.61 1.05 -15.41
CA THR A 209 4.47 2.43 -15.92
C THR A 209 5.82 3.00 -16.34
N ILE A 210 6.87 2.83 -15.53
CA ILE A 210 8.24 3.26 -15.89
C ILE A 210 8.78 2.45 -17.07
N LEU A 211 8.57 1.14 -17.11
CA LEU A 211 8.97 0.29 -18.23
C LEU A 211 8.29 0.70 -19.55
N ASN A 212 7.01 1.06 -19.49
CA ASN A 212 6.23 1.52 -20.64
C ASN A 212 6.67 2.90 -21.16
N LEU A 213 7.18 3.76 -20.27
CA LEU A 213 7.81 5.02 -20.67
C LEU A 213 9.13 4.77 -21.41
N ILE A 214 9.90 3.76 -20.98
CA ILE A 214 11.20 3.41 -21.56
C ILE A 214 11.03 2.75 -22.93
N ASN A 215 10.10 1.80 -23.07
CA ASN A 215 9.92 1.03 -24.31
C ASN A 215 9.07 1.76 -25.38
N GLY A 216 8.53 2.93 -25.06
CA GLY A 216 7.68 3.71 -25.97
C GLY A 216 6.29 3.10 -26.22
N SER A 217 5.85 2.14 -25.41
CA SER A 217 4.52 1.49 -25.53
C SER A 217 3.38 2.37 -25.03
N TYR A 218 3.69 3.51 -24.41
CA TYR A 218 2.68 4.45 -23.92
C TYR A 218 2.12 5.31 -25.06
N SER A 219 0.95 4.95 -25.57
CA SER A 219 0.10 5.87 -26.30
C SER A 219 -0.83 6.60 -25.31
N SER A 220 -0.75 7.93 -25.24
CA SER A 220 -1.82 8.87 -24.78
C SER A 220 -2.01 9.27 -23.30
N TYR A 221 -1.09 9.03 -22.35
CA TYR A 221 -1.22 9.66 -21.02
C TYR A 221 -0.57 11.05 -20.95
N ASP A 222 -1.40 12.09 -20.93
CA ASP A 222 -0.98 13.50 -20.78
C ASP A 222 -1.17 14.03 -19.34
N GLY A 223 -1.16 13.13 -18.35
CA GLY A 223 -1.36 13.49 -16.95
C GLY A 223 -0.07 13.68 -16.15
N SER A 224 -0.24 14.07 -14.88
CA SER A 224 0.85 14.20 -13.91
C SER A 224 0.96 12.97 -13.02
N TYR A 225 2.18 12.46 -12.86
CA TYR A 225 2.52 11.41 -11.91
C TYR A 225 2.80 12.00 -10.54
N ARG A 226 2.51 11.22 -9.49
CA ARG A 226 2.77 11.56 -8.09
C ARG A 226 3.70 10.52 -7.51
N PHE A 227 4.99 10.62 -7.81
CA PHE A 227 5.95 9.59 -7.43
C PHE A 227 6.28 9.63 -5.95
N VAL A 228 6.53 8.45 -5.39
CA VAL A 228 7.12 8.28 -4.05
C VAL A 228 8.03 7.06 -4.06
N ASP A 229 9.17 7.14 -3.36
CA ASP A 229 10.09 6.01 -3.24
C ASP A 229 9.53 4.94 -2.29
N ILE A 230 9.64 3.68 -2.68
CA ILE A 230 9.20 2.51 -1.90
C ILE A 230 9.83 2.47 -0.50
N ARG A 231 11.07 2.93 -0.35
CA ARG A 231 11.78 2.99 0.93
C ARG A 231 11.17 4.04 1.83
N ASP A 232 10.76 5.17 1.29
CA ASP A 232 10.10 6.23 2.04
C ASP A 232 8.72 5.77 2.49
N VAL A 233 7.96 5.10 1.62
CA VAL A 233 6.67 4.52 1.98
C VAL A 233 6.81 3.52 3.13
N ALA A 234 7.73 2.57 3.03
CA ALA A 234 7.94 1.57 4.06
C ALA A 234 8.42 2.19 5.38
N ASN A 235 9.35 3.14 5.34
CA ASN A 235 9.79 3.86 6.55
C ASN A 235 8.66 4.69 7.16
N ALA A 236 7.83 5.36 6.37
CA ALA A 236 6.72 6.16 6.87
C ALA A 236 5.71 5.30 7.64
N HIS A 237 5.38 4.09 7.14
CA HIS A 237 4.52 3.14 7.88
C HIS A 237 5.10 2.81 9.25
N ILE A 238 6.40 2.51 9.33
CA ILE A 238 7.07 2.18 10.59
C ILE A 238 7.11 3.41 11.52
N GLN A 239 7.42 4.59 10.98
CA GLN A 239 7.52 5.81 11.78
C GLN A 239 6.20 6.19 12.43
N VAL A 240 5.08 6.13 11.70
CA VAL A 240 3.76 6.43 12.29
C VAL A 240 3.33 5.36 13.29
N PHE A 241 3.79 4.12 13.13
CA PHE A 241 3.57 3.07 14.12
C PHE A 241 4.37 3.32 15.41
N GLU A 242 5.65 3.68 15.28
CA GLU A 242 6.56 3.90 16.41
C GLU A 242 6.34 5.24 17.12
N THR A 243 5.68 6.22 16.49
CA THR A 243 5.47 7.58 17.04
C THR A 243 4.14 7.69 17.78
N PRO A 244 4.10 7.80 19.12
CA PRO A 244 2.84 7.77 19.87
C PRO A 244 1.84 8.86 19.47
N SER A 245 2.33 10.05 19.12
CA SER A 245 1.51 11.21 18.72
C SER A 245 1.04 11.20 17.25
N ALA A 246 1.47 10.24 16.44
CA ALA A 246 1.00 10.12 15.06
C ALA A 246 -0.48 9.74 15.05
N SER A 247 -1.26 10.35 14.15
CA SER A 247 -2.69 10.11 14.04
C SER A 247 -3.22 10.52 12.66
N GLY A 248 -4.39 10.01 12.27
CA GLY A 248 -5.09 10.44 11.08
C GLY A 248 -4.54 9.80 9.80
N ARG A 249 -4.43 10.61 8.76
CA ARG A 249 -4.09 10.21 7.39
C ARG A 249 -2.73 10.81 7.04
N TYR A 250 -2.00 10.25 6.07
CA TYR A 250 -0.71 10.79 5.63
C TYR A 250 -0.55 10.67 4.12
N CYS A 251 -0.46 11.80 3.42
CA CYS A 251 -0.09 11.86 2.01
C CYS A 251 1.37 11.44 1.84
N LEU A 252 1.63 10.38 1.06
CA LEU A 252 2.99 9.96 0.71
C LEU A 252 3.27 10.21 -0.77
N VAL A 253 3.64 11.45 -1.08
CA VAL A 253 4.02 11.91 -2.43
C VAL A 253 5.34 12.67 -2.33
N GLY A 254 6.40 12.14 -2.93
CA GLY A 254 7.71 12.78 -2.95
C GLY A 254 7.84 13.84 -4.05
N ARG A 255 7.24 13.61 -5.22
CA ARG A 255 7.24 14.57 -6.33
C ARG A 255 6.02 14.43 -7.22
N VAL A 256 5.42 15.57 -7.58
CA VAL A 256 4.47 15.65 -8.70
C VAL A 256 5.24 16.07 -9.95
N THR A 257 5.06 15.36 -11.05
CA THR A 257 5.78 15.64 -12.30
C THR A 257 4.91 15.29 -13.51
N SER A 258 5.04 16.06 -14.58
CA SER A 258 4.32 15.77 -15.83
C SER A 258 4.93 14.56 -16.54
N HIS A 259 4.18 13.99 -17.46
CA HIS A 259 4.70 12.96 -18.36
C HIS A 259 5.96 13.43 -19.13
N SER A 260 5.95 14.65 -19.68
CA SER A 260 7.07 15.21 -20.43
C SER A 260 8.33 15.41 -19.59
N GLU A 261 8.19 15.89 -18.35
CA GLU A 261 9.30 16.05 -17.42
C GLU A 261 9.85 14.69 -16.96
N THR A 262 8.97 13.70 -16.74
CA THR A 262 9.38 12.33 -16.42
C THR A 262 10.22 11.73 -17.54
N LEU A 263 9.79 11.85 -18.79
CA LEU A 263 10.55 11.39 -19.96
C LEU A 263 11.89 12.12 -20.10
N LYS A 264 11.93 13.42 -19.82
CA LYS A 264 13.18 14.19 -19.81
C LYS A 264 14.17 13.62 -18.78
N ILE A 265 13.72 13.40 -17.55
CA ILE A 265 14.55 12.79 -16.49
C ILE A 265 15.06 11.41 -16.91
N LEU A 266 14.20 10.55 -17.47
CA LEU A 266 14.59 9.22 -17.91
C LEU A 266 15.64 9.26 -19.04
N ARG A 267 15.51 10.17 -20.00
CA ARG A 267 16.47 10.36 -21.10
C ARG A 267 17.83 10.87 -20.61
N GLU A 268 17.82 11.79 -19.65
CA GLU A 268 19.06 12.33 -19.06
C GLU A 268 19.82 11.27 -18.25
N LEU A 269 19.10 10.45 -17.48
CA LEU A 269 19.70 9.40 -16.65
C LEU A 269 20.10 8.14 -17.44
N PHE A 270 19.33 7.78 -18.47
CA PHE A 270 19.50 6.55 -19.23
C PHE A 270 19.49 6.77 -20.74
N PRO A 271 20.42 7.58 -21.29
CA PRO A 271 20.41 7.95 -22.70
C PRO A 271 20.46 6.75 -23.66
N ALA A 272 21.13 5.67 -23.27
CA ALA A 272 21.21 4.44 -24.06
C ALA A 272 19.87 3.72 -24.28
N LEU A 273 18.88 3.95 -23.40
CA LEU A 273 17.54 3.37 -23.53
C LEU A 273 16.61 4.17 -24.45
N PHE A 274 17.01 5.38 -24.85
CA PHE A 274 16.24 6.28 -25.71
C PHE A 274 17.06 6.70 -26.94
N PRO A 275 17.42 5.76 -27.83
CA PRO A 275 18.14 6.12 -29.05
C PRO A 275 17.32 7.13 -29.84
N THR A 276 17.93 8.28 -30.18
CA THR A 276 17.35 9.22 -31.12
C THR A 276 17.11 8.50 -32.43
N GLN A 277 15.85 8.49 -32.90
CA GLN A 277 15.57 8.08 -34.28
C GLN A 277 16.40 9.01 -35.18
N LYS A 278 17.32 8.42 -35.95
CA LYS A 278 18.03 9.11 -37.02
C LYS A 278 17.06 9.50 -38.13
#